data_AF-A0A1T4XJN9-F1
#
_entry.id   AF-A0A1T4XJN9-F1
#
_cell.length_a   1.000
_cell.length_b   1.000
_cell.length_c   1.000
_cell.angle_alpha   90.00
_cell.angle_beta   90.00
_cell.angle_gamma   90.00
#
_symmetry.space_group_name_H-M   'P 1'
#
loop_
_entity.id
_entity.type
_entity.pdbx_description
1 polymer ?
#
loop_
_entity_poly.entity_id
_entity_poly.type
_entity_poly.pdbx_seq_one_letter_code
_entity_poly.pdbx_strand_id
1 'polypeptide(L)'
;MNKHTKVKVDPVVRRNTAVLLAVATFLGGLFLGFNISFFLNAERQTTHPVPAMEHAAQAPAAVGPDLQQLEKQAQANDQEPHAWFDLGNAYYDTGQAAKAIEAYQRGLALAPDHADVWTDLGVMYRQTQQPEKAVQSFDRAIQEQPGHQTALFNKGIVLFFDLDDRDGAVAAWESLLRINPQAQTPDGKPLRDLVERIKAGEAM
;
A
#
# COMPACT_ATOMS: atom_id res chain seq x y z
N MET A 1 -79.00 -30.70 -17.58
CA MET A 1 -78.95 -32.13 -17.24
C MET A 1 -77.58 -32.44 -16.66
N ASN A 2 -77.54 -32.99 -15.43
CA ASN A 2 -76.40 -33.50 -14.63
C ASN A 2 -75.16 -34.00 -15.44
N LYS A 3 -73.93 -33.98 -14.91
CA LYS A 3 -73.50 -34.61 -13.65
C LYS A 3 -72.16 -34.03 -13.14
N HIS A 4 -72.02 -33.95 -11.83
CA HIS A 4 -70.76 -33.71 -11.11
C HIS A 4 -69.73 -34.82 -11.42
N THR A 5 -68.56 -34.44 -11.93
CA THR A 5 -67.42 -35.34 -12.06
C THR A 5 -66.43 -35.06 -10.94
N LYS A 6 -66.36 -35.97 -9.95
CA LYS A 6 -65.30 -35.96 -8.93
C LYS A 6 -63.97 -36.24 -9.63
N VAL A 7 -63.05 -35.27 -9.60
CA VAL A 7 -61.68 -35.45 -10.09
C VAL A 7 -60.93 -36.33 -9.08
N LYS A 8 -60.60 -37.56 -9.49
CA LYS A 8 -59.60 -38.41 -8.84
C LYS A 8 -58.23 -37.80 -9.10
N VAL A 9 -57.50 -37.46 -8.04
CA VAL A 9 -56.10 -37.01 -8.16
C VAL A 9 -55.19 -38.22 -8.17
N ASP A 10 -54.32 -38.30 -9.17
CA ASP A 10 -53.44 -39.45 -9.40
C ASP A 10 -52.40 -39.65 -8.28
N PRO A 11 -52.09 -40.91 -7.91
CA PRO A 11 -51.17 -41.23 -6.82
C PRO A 11 -49.73 -40.76 -7.06
N VAL A 12 -49.34 -40.52 -8.33
CA VAL A 12 -48.02 -40.01 -8.71
C VAL A 12 -47.82 -38.55 -8.30
N VAL A 13 -48.88 -37.73 -8.34
CA VAL A 13 -48.83 -36.32 -7.93
C VAL A 13 -48.69 -36.19 -6.40
N ARG A 14 -49.28 -37.10 -5.62
CA ARG A 14 -49.06 -37.20 -4.17
C ARG A 14 -47.61 -37.50 -3.83
N ARG A 15 -46.93 -38.35 -4.61
CA ARG A 15 -45.54 -38.76 -4.34
C ARG A 15 -44.56 -37.60 -4.56
N ASN A 16 -44.72 -36.82 -5.62
CA ASN A 16 -43.84 -35.68 -5.89
C ASN A 16 -44.09 -34.49 -4.96
N THR A 17 -45.35 -34.29 -4.51
CA THR A 17 -45.68 -33.26 -3.50
C THR A 17 -45.15 -33.63 -2.12
N ALA A 18 -45.19 -34.91 -1.75
CA ALA A 18 -44.62 -35.40 -0.48
C ALA A 18 -43.08 -35.30 -0.45
N VAL A 19 -42.40 -35.57 -1.57
CA VAL A 19 -40.95 -35.42 -1.68
C VAL A 19 -40.53 -33.93 -1.61
N LEU A 20 -41.28 -33.01 -2.23
CA LEU A 20 -41.02 -31.57 -2.11
C LEU A 20 -41.21 -31.04 -0.68
N LEU A 21 -42.22 -31.51 0.05
CA LEU A 21 -42.42 -31.15 1.47
C LEU A 21 -41.32 -31.73 2.40
N ALA A 22 -40.80 -32.92 2.09
CA ALA A 22 -39.73 -33.55 2.88
C ALA A 22 -38.36 -32.86 2.71
N VAL A 23 -38.06 -32.30 1.52
CA VAL A 23 -36.82 -31.54 1.27
C VAL A 23 -36.89 -30.15 1.95
N ALA A 24 -38.07 -29.53 1.98
CA ALA A 24 -38.27 -28.24 2.65
C ALA A 24 -38.11 -28.32 4.19
N THR A 25 -38.54 -29.42 4.83
CA THR A 25 -38.33 -29.63 6.27
C THR A 25 -36.89 -30.00 6.63
N PHE A 26 -36.15 -30.66 5.74
CA PHE A 26 -34.73 -30.98 5.97
C PHE A 26 -33.83 -29.72 5.91
N LEU A 27 -34.14 -28.77 5.03
CA LEU A 27 -33.41 -27.49 4.95
C LEU A 27 -33.80 -26.49 6.06
N GLY A 28 -35.04 -26.56 6.59
CA GLY A 28 -35.47 -25.77 7.76
C GLY A 28 -34.96 -26.30 9.10
N GLY A 29 -34.75 -27.62 9.24
CA GLY A 29 -34.29 -28.26 10.47
C GLY A 29 -32.81 -28.09 10.77
N LEU A 30 -31.95 -27.88 9.75
CA LEU A 30 -30.51 -27.74 9.95
C LEU A 30 -30.12 -26.37 10.55
N PHE A 31 -30.99 -25.36 10.45
CA PHE A 31 -30.79 -24.04 11.05
C PHE A 31 -31.17 -23.96 12.54
N LEU A 32 -32.04 -24.86 13.02
CA LEU A 32 -32.43 -24.90 14.44
C LEU A 32 -31.51 -25.80 15.30
N GLY A 33 -30.85 -26.79 14.70
CA GLY A 33 -29.95 -27.70 15.41
C GLY A 33 -28.57 -27.12 15.74
N PHE A 34 -28.05 -26.21 14.90
CA PHE A 34 -26.71 -25.63 15.13
C PHE A 34 -26.72 -24.54 16.23
N ASN A 35 -27.88 -23.94 16.52
CA ASN A 35 -28.03 -22.91 17.55
C ASN A 35 -28.16 -23.48 18.97
N ILE A 36 -28.67 -24.70 19.16
CA ILE A 36 -28.89 -25.26 20.52
C ILE A 36 -27.60 -25.86 21.11
N SER A 37 -26.72 -26.42 20.27
CA SER A 37 -25.47 -27.03 20.74
C SER A 37 -24.41 -25.99 21.19
N PHE A 38 -24.43 -24.78 20.61
CA PHE A 38 -23.59 -23.67 21.08
C PHE A 38 -24.15 -23.06 22.39
N PHE A 39 -25.46 -23.10 22.61
CA PHE A 39 -26.12 -22.43 23.74
C PHE A 39 -26.11 -23.25 25.05
N LEU A 40 -26.12 -24.58 25.00
CA LEU A 40 -26.09 -25.40 26.23
C LEU A 40 -24.68 -25.52 26.86
N ASN A 41 -23.62 -25.07 26.17
CA ASN A 41 -22.27 -25.07 26.71
C ASN A 41 -21.83 -23.69 27.26
N ALA A 42 -22.70 -22.68 27.19
CA ALA A 42 -22.38 -21.29 27.54
C ALA A 42 -22.66 -20.91 29.02
N GLU A 43 -23.36 -21.74 29.80
CA GLU A 43 -23.81 -21.34 31.15
C GLU A 43 -23.05 -21.95 32.34
N ARG A 44 -21.96 -22.70 32.14
CA ARG A 44 -21.23 -23.33 33.27
C ARG A 44 -20.08 -22.54 33.88
N GLN A 45 -19.87 -21.27 33.54
CA GLN A 45 -18.93 -20.42 34.27
C GLN A 45 -19.32 -18.95 34.23
N THR A 46 -20.24 -18.50 35.08
CA THR A 46 -20.19 -17.14 35.66
C THR A 46 -20.97 -17.09 36.96
N THR A 47 -20.29 -17.30 38.08
CA THR A 47 -20.68 -16.65 39.34
C THR A 47 -19.44 -15.97 39.89
N HIS A 48 -19.28 -14.67 39.62
CA HIS A 48 -18.82 -13.60 40.52
C HIS A 48 -18.73 -12.28 39.72
N PRO A 49 -19.16 -11.13 40.27
CA PRO A 49 -19.25 -9.88 39.53
C PRO A 49 -17.88 -9.20 39.43
N VAL A 50 -17.41 -8.94 38.21
CA VAL A 50 -16.23 -8.12 37.92
C VAL A 50 -16.74 -6.77 37.39
N PRO A 51 -16.27 -5.62 37.89
CA PRO A 51 -16.76 -4.31 37.46
C PRO A 51 -16.41 -4.06 35.99
N ALA A 52 -17.28 -3.30 35.32
CA ALA A 52 -17.16 -2.97 33.91
C ALA A 52 -15.79 -2.37 33.55
N MET A 53 -15.03 -3.11 32.74
CA MET A 53 -14.05 -2.54 31.82
C MET A 53 -14.48 -2.91 30.41
N GLU A 54 -15.29 -2.02 29.85
CA GLU A 54 -15.45 -1.86 28.42
C GLU A 54 -14.06 -1.47 27.87
N HIS A 55 -13.42 -2.39 27.13
CA HIS A 55 -12.39 -2.16 26.10
C HIS A 55 -11.76 -3.52 25.77
N ALA A 56 -12.51 -4.35 25.04
CA ALA A 56 -11.93 -5.48 24.34
C ALA A 56 -11.02 -4.93 23.24
N ALA A 57 -9.71 -4.94 23.49
CA ALA A 57 -8.68 -4.69 22.50
C ALA A 57 -8.85 -5.69 21.35
N GLN A 58 -9.45 -5.23 20.26
CA GLN A 58 -9.18 -5.78 18.95
C GLN A 58 -7.68 -5.60 18.74
N ALA A 59 -6.93 -6.68 18.49
CA ALA A 59 -5.57 -6.54 17.99
C ALA A 59 -5.67 -5.67 16.72
N PRO A 60 -4.99 -4.51 16.65
CA PRO A 60 -5.11 -3.65 15.49
C PRO A 60 -4.68 -4.46 14.27
N ALA A 61 -5.60 -4.68 13.32
CA ALA A 61 -5.21 -4.88 11.93
C ALA A 61 -4.20 -3.78 11.63
N ALA A 62 -3.00 -4.09 11.16
CA ALA A 62 -1.92 -3.11 10.99
C ALA A 62 -2.48 -1.78 10.45
N VAL A 63 -2.72 -0.83 11.36
CA VAL A 63 -3.45 0.39 11.03
C VAL A 63 -2.40 1.24 10.36
N GLY A 64 -2.41 1.26 9.03
CA GLY A 64 -1.64 2.23 8.26
C GLY A 64 -1.98 3.65 8.72
N PRO A 65 -1.16 4.65 8.38
CA PRO A 65 -1.39 6.02 8.83
C PRO A 65 -2.83 6.48 8.51
N ASP A 66 -3.47 7.17 9.45
CA ASP A 66 -4.77 7.81 9.22
C ASP A 66 -4.57 9.01 8.30
N LEU A 67 -4.60 8.76 6.99
CA LEU A 67 -4.36 9.75 5.96
C LEU A 67 -5.35 10.92 6.03
N GLN A 68 -6.61 10.67 6.42
CA GLN A 68 -7.60 11.74 6.53
C GLN A 68 -7.25 12.69 7.68
N GLN A 69 -6.74 12.15 8.78
CA GLN A 69 -6.29 12.95 9.90
C GLN A 69 -5.02 13.73 9.54
N LEU A 70 -4.06 13.11 8.85
CA LEU A 70 -2.85 13.79 8.37
C LEU A 70 -3.16 14.90 7.36
N GLU A 71 -4.10 14.68 6.44
CA GLU A 71 -4.58 15.70 5.50
C GLU A 71 -5.14 16.92 6.25
N LYS A 72 -5.99 16.70 7.26
CA LYS A 72 -6.53 17.78 8.10
C LYS A 72 -5.44 18.50 8.88
N GLN A 73 -4.46 17.77 9.41
CA GLN A 73 -3.35 18.35 10.16
C GLN A 73 -2.44 19.19 9.28
N ALA A 74 -2.10 18.72 8.09
CA ALA A 74 -1.31 19.49 7.13
C ALA A 74 -2.04 20.76 6.67
N GLN A 75 -3.36 20.69 6.49
CA GLN A 75 -4.18 21.86 6.16
C GLN A 75 -4.31 22.86 7.33
N ALA A 76 -4.45 22.37 8.56
CA ALA A 76 -4.55 23.22 9.75
C ALA A 76 -3.21 23.91 10.07
N ASN A 77 -2.09 23.29 9.70
CA ASN A 77 -0.74 23.77 9.89
C ASN A 77 -0.06 24.03 8.52
N ASP A 78 -0.74 24.74 7.61
CA ASP A 78 -0.31 24.85 6.22
C ASP A 78 1.01 25.60 6.01
N GLN A 79 1.48 26.35 7.00
CA GLN A 79 2.78 27.03 7.05
C GLN A 79 3.88 26.20 7.70
N GLU A 80 3.56 25.03 8.26
CA GLU A 80 4.54 24.13 8.88
C GLU A 80 5.01 23.09 7.86
N PRO A 81 6.26 23.14 7.38
CA PRO A 81 6.74 22.23 6.33
C PRO A 81 6.68 20.77 6.75
N HIS A 82 6.94 20.47 8.02
CA HIS A 82 6.93 19.10 8.56
C HIS A 82 5.57 18.41 8.41
N ALA A 83 4.46 19.14 8.58
CA ALA A 83 3.13 18.54 8.42
C ALA A 83 2.88 18.07 6.97
N TRP A 84 3.42 18.80 6.00
CA TRP A 84 3.38 18.40 4.59
C TRP A 84 4.35 17.26 4.28
N PHE A 85 5.54 17.23 4.90
CA PHE A 85 6.48 16.12 4.74
C PHE A 85 5.93 14.81 5.31
N ASP A 86 5.34 14.84 6.50
CA ASP A 86 4.72 13.66 7.12
C ASP A 86 3.56 13.12 6.28
N LEU A 87 2.73 14.01 5.74
CA LEU A 87 1.67 13.64 4.81
C LEU A 87 2.24 13.03 3.51
N GLY A 88 3.30 13.63 2.97
CA GLY A 88 4.01 13.11 1.79
C GLY A 88 4.56 11.71 2.01
N ASN A 89 5.21 11.48 3.16
CA ASN A 89 5.73 10.17 3.57
C ASN A 89 4.61 9.14 3.71
N ALA A 90 3.49 9.51 4.33
CA ALA A 90 2.35 8.62 4.45
C ALA A 90 1.75 8.25 3.07
N TYR A 91 1.72 9.18 2.12
CA TYR A 91 1.32 8.87 0.74
C TYR A 91 2.35 8.03 -0.01
N TYR A 92 3.65 8.26 0.22
CA TYR A 92 4.73 7.45 -0.32
C TYR A 92 4.56 5.98 0.12
N ASP A 93 4.43 5.75 1.44
CA ASP A 93 4.30 4.42 2.05
C ASP A 93 3.03 3.69 1.62
N THR A 94 1.97 4.44 1.29
CA THR A 94 0.70 3.90 0.81
C THR A 94 0.59 3.82 -0.72
N GLY A 95 1.67 4.14 -1.45
CA GLY A 95 1.74 4.05 -2.90
C GLY A 95 0.96 5.12 -3.67
N GLN A 96 0.51 6.18 -3.00
CA GLN A 96 -0.23 7.30 -3.60
C GLN A 96 0.71 8.38 -4.16
N ALA A 97 1.54 8.01 -5.13
CA ALA A 97 2.64 8.83 -5.62
C ALA A 97 2.23 10.26 -6.07
N ALA A 98 1.10 10.41 -6.76
CA ALA A 98 0.62 11.74 -7.17
C ALA A 98 0.32 12.66 -5.98
N LYS A 99 -0.27 12.13 -4.90
CA LYS A 99 -0.55 12.90 -3.69
C LYS A 99 0.71 13.17 -2.88
N ALA A 100 1.66 12.22 -2.85
CA ALA A 100 2.97 12.42 -2.24
C ALA A 100 3.71 13.59 -2.91
N ILE A 101 3.71 13.66 -4.24
CA ILE A 101 4.27 14.80 -5.00
C ILE A 101 3.68 16.12 -4.52
N GLU A 102 2.35 16.22 -4.48
CA GLU A 102 1.69 17.47 -4.06
C GLU A 102 2.06 17.88 -2.62
N ALA A 103 2.09 16.92 -1.70
CA ALA A 103 2.44 17.18 -0.31
C ALA A 103 3.91 17.60 -0.17
N TYR A 104 4.84 16.87 -0.79
CA TYR A 104 6.25 17.23 -0.79
C TYR A 104 6.51 18.59 -1.44
N GLN A 105 5.85 18.91 -2.56
CA GLN A 105 5.99 20.23 -3.19
C GLN A 105 5.54 21.37 -2.27
N ARG A 106 4.45 21.19 -1.51
CA ARG A 106 3.99 22.19 -0.53
C ARG A 106 5.00 22.37 0.60
N GLY A 107 5.51 21.27 1.18
CA GLY A 107 6.53 21.35 2.23
C GLY A 107 7.83 21.97 1.73
N LEU A 108 8.30 21.59 0.54
CA LEU A 108 9.55 22.09 -0.05
C LEU A 108 9.46 23.55 -0.51
N ALA A 109 8.25 24.05 -0.79
CA ALA A 109 8.02 25.47 -1.04
C ALA A 109 8.22 26.33 0.22
N LEU A 110 8.03 25.74 1.40
CA LEU A 110 8.23 26.40 2.70
C LEU A 110 9.67 26.20 3.21
N ALA A 111 10.23 25.00 3.05
CA ALA A 111 11.58 24.62 3.47
C ALA A 111 12.31 23.86 2.35
N PRO A 112 13.06 24.56 1.48
CA PRO A 112 13.66 23.98 0.27
C PRO A 112 14.99 23.24 0.51
N ASP A 113 15.50 23.20 1.74
CA ASP A 113 16.81 22.69 2.14
C ASP A 113 16.80 21.21 2.60
N HIS A 114 15.68 20.52 2.41
CA HIS A 114 15.52 19.11 2.80
C HIS A 114 15.89 18.14 1.67
N ALA A 115 17.14 17.69 1.66
CA ALA A 115 17.67 16.82 0.61
C ALA A 115 16.99 15.44 0.54
N ASP A 116 16.62 14.84 1.68
CA ASP A 116 15.87 13.58 1.72
C ASP A 116 14.50 13.72 1.03
N VAL A 117 13.77 14.81 1.32
CA VAL A 117 12.46 15.07 0.72
C VAL A 117 12.56 15.33 -0.78
N TRP A 118 13.59 16.03 -1.24
CA TRP A 118 13.89 16.16 -2.67
C TRP A 118 14.17 14.79 -3.32
N THR A 119 14.86 13.90 -2.62
CA THR A 119 15.11 12.54 -3.10
C THR A 119 13.80 11.77 -3.24
N ASP A 120 12.95 11.78 -2.22
CA ASP A 120 11.66 11.07 -2.25
C ASP A 120 10.72 11.65 -3.31
N LEU A 121 10.70 12.97 -3.48
CA LEU A 121 9.98 13.62 -4.58
C LEU A 121 10.50 13.14 -5.95
N GLY A 122 11.81 12.98 -6.11
CA GLY A 122 12.41 12.41 -7.32
C GLY A 122 11.94 10.98 -7.59
N VAL A 123 11.89 10.13 -6.56
CA VAL A 123 11.35 8.77 -6.67
C VAL A 123 9.88 8.78 -7.09
N MET A 124 9.07 9.67 -6.53
CA MET A 124 7.65 9.79 -6.90
C MET A 124 7.45 10.29 -8.34
N TYR A 125 8.28 11.21 -8.82
CA TYR A 125 8.25 11.62 -10.23
C TYR A 125 8.60 10.47 -11.16
N ARG A 126 9.61 9.66 -10.82
CA ARG A 126 9.95 8.47 -11.59
C ARG A 126 8.77 7.49 -11.64
N GLN A 127 8.15 7.20 -10.50
CA GLN A 127 7.00 6.30 -10.41
C GLN A 127 5.79 6.79 -11.21
N THR A 128 5.64 8.11 -11.38
CA THR A 128 4.58 8.73 -12.19
C THR A 128 5.01 9.03 -13.62
N GLN A 129 6.09 8.38 -14.11
CA GLN A 129 6.58 8.49 -15.49
C GLN A 129 7.00 9.92 -15.90
N GLN A 130 7.60 10.66 -14.96
CA GLN A 130 8.14 12.01 -15.18
C GLN A 130 9.67 12.02 -14.91
N PRO A 131 10.47 11.30 -15.70
CA PRO A 131 11.89 11.07 -15.41
C PRO A 131 12.75 12.35 -15.40
N GLU A 132 12.43 13.35 -16.23
CA GLU A 132 13.17 14.62 -16.24
C GLU A 132 12.98 15.39 -14.93
N LYS A 133 11.75 15.38 -14.38
CA LYS A 133 11.48 15.97 -13.06
C LYS A 133 12.14 15.18 -11.94
N ALA A 134 12.23 13.86 -12.08
CA ALA A 134 12.96 13.03 -11.13
C ALA A 134 14.44 13.44 -11.04
N VAL A 135 15.10 13.59 -12.19
CA VAL A 135 16.50 14.07 -12.25
C VAL A 135 16.64 15.46 -11.63
N GLN A 136 15.74 16.39 -11.94
CA GLN A 136 15.75 17.74 -11.34
C GLN A 136 15.64 17.70 -9.81
N SER A 137 14.77 16.86 -9.27
CA SER A 137 14.63 16.68 -7.82
C SER A 137 15.90 16.07 -7.20
N PHE A 138 16.51 15.06 -7.82
CA PHE A 138 17.77 14.51 -7.33
C PHE A 138 18.92 15.53 -7.41
N ASP A 139 18.98 16.34 -8.46
CA ASP A 139 19.95 17.43 -8.58
C ASP A 139 19.79 18.44 -7.46
N ARG A 140 18.54 18.75 -7.10
CA ARG A 140 18.25 19.63 -5.96
C ARG A 140 18.68 19.00 -4.64
N ALA A 141 18.41 17.72 -4.41
CA ALA A 141 18.91 16.99 -3.24
C ALA A 141 20.45 17.02 -3.14
N ILE A 142 21.15 16.84 -4.27
CA ILE A 142 22.62 16.89 -4.34
C ILE A 142 23.15 18.31 -4.12
N GLN A 143 22.43 19.35 -4.54
CA GLN A 143 22.80 20.74 -4.26
C GLN A 143 22.73 21.05 -2.76
N GLU A 144 21.65 20.62 -2.10
CA GLU A 144 21.47 20.82 -0.65
C GLU A 144 22.45 19.97 0.17
N GLN A 145 22.72 18.73 -0.29
CA GLN A 145 23.69 17.84 0.33
C GLN A 145 24.56 17.17 -0.75
N PRO A 146 25.75 17.73 -1.06
CA PRO A 146 26.64 17.20 -2.11
C PRO A 146 27.09 15.74 -1.91
N GLY A 147 27.00 15.23 -0.68
CA GLY A 147 27.31 13.84 -0.32
C GLY A 147 26.11 12.89 -0.31
N HIS A 148 24.93 13.30 -0.79
CA HIS A 148 23.69 12.53 -0.67
C HIS A 148 23.72 11.28 -1.57
N GLN A 149 24.14 10.16 -1.00
CA GLN A 149 24.40 8.92 -1.74
C GLN A 149 23.16 8.38 -2.45
N THR A 150 22.00 8.39 -1.79
CA THR A 150 20.73 7.90 -2.36
C THR A 150 20.29 8.70 -3.59
N ALA A 151 20.38 10.03 -3.55
CA ALA A 151 20.07 10.90 -4.69
C ALA A 151 20.99 10.62 -5.88
N LEU A 152 22.31 10.50 -5.64
CA LEU A 152 23.28 10.16 -6.69
C LEU A 152 23.00 8.79 -7.32
N PHE A 153 22.69 7.80 -6.49
CA PHE A 153 22.35 6.45 -6.96
C PHE A 153 21.09 6.47 -7.83
N ASN A 154 20.00 7.08 -7.33
CA ASN A 154 18.72 7.14 -8.01
C ASN A 154 18.76 8.01 -9.27
N LYS A 155 19.54 9.10 -9.26
CA LYS A 155 19.80 9.89 -10.48
C LYS A 155 20.42 9.02 -11.57
N GLY A 156 21.44 8.22 -11.24
CA GLY A 156 22.04 7.31 -12.20
C GLY A 156 21.06 6.26 -12.74
N ILE A 157 20.19 5.73 -11.88
CA ILE A 157 19.12 4.80 -12.29
C ILE A 157 18.17 5.45 -13.30
N VAL A 158 17.68 6.67 -13.02
CA VAL A 158 16.74 7.35 -13.94
C VAL A 158 17.41 7.70 -15.26
N LEU A 159 18.63 8.25 -15.22
CA LEU A 159 19.38 8.60 -16.42
C LEU A 159 19.60 7.36 -17.31
N PHE A 160 19.97 6.23 -16.71
CA PHE A 160 20.25 5.01 -17.45
C PHE A 160 19.00 4.34 -18.02
N PHE A 161 18.00 4.07 -17.16
CA PHE A 161 16.86 3.21 -17.53
C PHE A 161 15.70 3.97 -18.14
N ASP A 162 15.52 5.24 -17.81
CA ASP A 162 14.32 5.99 -18.19
C ASP A 162 14.63 7.07 -19.25
N LEU A 163 15.88 7.53 -19.36
CA LEU A 163 16.30 8.59 -20.28
C LEU A 163 17.36 8.16 -21.33
N ASP A 164 17.88 6.93 -21.23
CA ASP A 164 18.98 6.42 -22.08
C ASP A 164 20.26 7.31 -22.08
N ASP A 165 20.45 8.10 -21.02
CA ASP A 165 21.66 8.90 -20.79
C ASP A 165 22.70 8.10 -20.01
N ARG A 166 23.43 7.27 -20.74
CA ARG A 166 24.48 6.40 -20.18
C ARG A 166 25.63 7.19 -19.56
N ASP A 167 26.05 8.26 -20.22
CA ASP A 167 27.18 9.09 -19.78
C ASP A 167 26.82 9.82 -18.48
N GLY A 168 25.62 10.39 -18.41
CA GLY A 168 25.09 11.01 -17.20
C GLY A 168 24.94 10.01 -16.05
N ALA A 169 24.46 8.79 -16.34
CA ALA A 169 24.34 7.74 -15.33
C ALA A 169 25.69 7.33 -14.74
N VAL A 170 26.68 7.09 -15.59
CA VAL A 170 28.06 6.79 -15.18
C VAL A 170 28.62 7.92 -14.34
N ALA A 171 28.46 9.19 -14.75
CA ALA A 171 28.96 10.33 -13.99
C ALA A 171 28.34 10.45 -12.58
N ALA A 172 27.04 10.15 -12.45
CA ALA A 172 26.34 10.13 -11.17
C ALA A 172 26.88 9.02 -10.24
N TRP A 173 27.03 7.80 -10.76
CA TRP A 173 27.56 6.67 -9.98
C TRP A 173 29.05 6.79 -9.66
N GLU A 174 29.86 7.37 -10.54
CA GLU A 174 31.26 7.70 -10.22
C GLU A 174 31.36 8.75 -9.11
N SER A 175 30.45 9.72 -9.10
CA SER A 175 30.36 10.69 -8.01
C SER A 175 29.99 10.02 -6.68
N LEU A 176 29.06 9.06 -6.71
CA LEU A 176 28.77 8.21 -5.55
C LEU A 176 29.99 7.39 -5.12
N LEU A 177 30.71 6.75 -6.05
CA LEU A 177 31.90 5.94 -5.75
C LEU A 177 33.06 6.75 -5.18
N ARG A 178 33.17 8.05 -5.49
CA ARG A 178 34.13 8.96 -4.84
C ARG A 178 33.81 9.18 -3.35
N ILE A 179 32.53 9.17 -2.98
CA ILE A 179 32.07 9.33 -1.59
C ILE A 179 32.13 7.98 -0.85
N ASN A 180 31.64 6.93 -1.50
CA ASN A 180 31.57 5.58 -0.98
C ASN A 180 32.12 4.57 -2.01
N PRO A 181 33.42 4.26 -1.96
CA PRO A 181 34.04 3.31 -2.87
C PRO A 181 33.49 1.88 -2.78
N GLN A 182 32.77 1.55 -1.70
CA GLN A 182 32.17 0.25 -1.44
C GLN A 182 30.66 0.25 -1.72
N ALA A 183 30.12 1.28 -2.39
CA ALA A 183 28.72 1.32 -2.79
C ALA A 183 28.38 0.08 -3.62
N GLN A 184 27.18 -0.47 -3.38
CA GLN A 184 26.70 -1.69 -4.01
C GLN A 184 25.41 -1.45 -4.79
N THR A 185 25.18 -2.28 -5.79
CA THR A 185 23.88 -2.44 -6.43
C THR A 185 22.90 -3.17 -5.51
N PRO A 186 21.57 -3.14 -5.79
CA PRO A 186 20.59 -3.81 -4.94
C PRO A 186 20.78 -5.32 -4.77
N ASP A 187 21.43 -5.99 -5.72
CA ASP A 187 21.82 -7.41 -5.63
C ASP A 187 23.14 -7.65 -4.88
N GLY A 188 23.71 -6.61 -4.26
CA GLY A 188 24.89 -6.68 -3.40
C GLY A 188 26.23 -6.68 -4.14
N LYS A 189 26.23 -6.53 -5.47
CA LYS A 189 27.48 -6.44 -6.25
C LYS A 189 28.10 -5.05 -6.12
N PRO A 190 29.43 -4.91 -6.28
CA PRO A 190 30.07 -3.61 -6.30
C PRO A 190 29.52 -2.72 -7.42
N LEU A 191 29.13 -1.48 -7.08
CA LEU A 191 28.65 -0.50 -8.07
C LEU A 191 29.72 -0.16 -9.11
N ARG A 192 31.01 -0.25 -8.75
CA ARG A 192 32.12 -0.06 -9.68
C ARG A 192 32.08 -1.03 -10.85
N ASP A 193 31.71 -2.29 -10.61
CA ASP A 193 31.66 -3.32 -11.66
C ASP A 193 30.56 -2.98 -12.67
N LEU A 194 29.42 -2.47 -12.19
CA LEU A 194 28.34 -1.97 -13.04
C LEU A 194 28.84 -0.81 -13.94
N VAL A 195 29.53 0.17 -13.35
CA VAL A 195 30.06 1.32 -14.08
C VAL A 195 31.07 0.90 -15.15
N GLU A 196 31.98 -0.03 -14.82
CA GLU A 196 32.97 -0.56 -15.77
C GLU A 196 32.32 -1.28 -16.95
N ARG A 197 31.33 -2.15 -16.70
CA ARG A 197 30.57 -2.86 -17.74
C ARG A 197 29.88 -1.90 -18.70
N ILE A 198 29.23 -0.86 -18.17
CA ILE A 198 28.54 0.15 -18.97
C ILE A 198 29.52 0.91 -19.86
N LYS A 199 30.69 1.31 -19.33
CA LYS A 199 31.75 1.96 -20.11
C LYS A 199 32.34 1.06 -21.19
N ALA A 200 32.42 -0.24 -20.93
CA ALA A 200 32.87 -1.23 -21.91
C ALA A 200 31.82 -1.53 -23.00
N GLY A 201 30.59 -1.00 -22.86
CA GLY A 201 29.48 -1.28 -23.78
C GLY A 201 28.93 -2.69 -23.66
N GLU A 202 29.17 -3.36 -22.54
CA GLU A 202 28.68 -4.72 -22.30
C GLU A 202 27.16 -4.71 -22.06
N ALA A 203 26.50 -5.80 -22.42
CA ALA A 203 25.10 -6.00 -22.09
C ALA A 203 24.92 -6.14 -20.57
N MET A 204 23.88 -5.49 -20.04
CA MET A 204 23.52 -5.46 -18.62
C MET A 204 22.89 -6.77 -18.14
#